data_AF-A0A7G1IG39-F1
#
_entry.id   AF-A0A7G1IG39-F1
#
_cell.length_a   1.000
_cell.length_b   1.000
_cell.length_c   1.000
_cell.angle_alpha   90.00
_cell.angle_beta   90.00
_cell.angle_gamma   90.00
#
_symmetry.space_group_name_H-M   'P 1'
#
loop_
_entity.id
_entity.type
_entity.pdbx_description
1 polymer ?
#
loop_
_entity_poly.entity_id
_entity_poly.type
_entity_poly.pdbx_seq_one_letter_code
_entity_poly.pdbx_strand_id
1 'polypeptide(L)'
;MWQRVLAAVIAAVIFWPQPSVDPSVGLDPSWQAGLALARIDHIAWGRELVFTYGPLGFLRTSAYYSFEQSLLATICQVIIIAALFLGIAAALRLRHSPLTSLVGAFVLTGILTVLHLGHGLAFRGSSSLEMMYPELAVLAAFVWASVPLLQREPKRSTVFTTCVALGAVAGFQLLMKFNTGLAIMVVALATSVLLGWKAVGRHCATVAAFAVSTLVSWVLAGQRPGNLPAWLRGSAAIASGYTDGMATAPLPQWALPSVVLSLAWMGWLCVMFLRRGHEIPRRYLALVVLASLIAGKAAFGRFEPWHFAILVGVIVVALAITPWPRARRRTLVVVALAVALVVVVDLGGFPLCPIAVCWPCRHRCKRWTALSRSPCPVMCSKNRTSQGAPARALRHPGPLHQDHRLEHGPR
;
A
#
# COMPACT_ATOMS: atom_id res chain seq x y z
N MET A 1 31.62 5.65 19.15
CA MET A 1 30.89 4.43 19.52
C MET A 1 29.39 4.53 19.21
N TRP A 2 28.67 5.54 19.70
CA TRP A 2 27.22 5.70 19.48
C TRP A 2 26.80 5.82 18.00
N GLN A 3 27.60 6.45 17.13
CA GLN A 3 27.30 6.57 15.70
C GLN A 3 27.32 5.22 14.97
N ARG A 4 28.20 4.31 15.39
CA ARG A 4 28.29 2.95 14.82
C ARG A 4 27.13 2.08 15.29
N VAL A 5 26.68 2.26 16.55
CA VAL A 5 25.48 1.62 17.08
C VAL A 5 24.23 2.16 16.38
N LEU A 6 24.12 3.47 16.18
CA LEU A 6 23.00 4.07 15.45
C LEU A 6 22.97 3.60 13.99
N ALA A 7 24.11 3.57 13.31
CA ALA A 7 24.20 3.04 11.95
C ALA A 7 23.87 1.54 11.90
N ALA A 8 24.32 0.74 12.87
CA ALA A 8 24.00 -0.68 12.97
C ALA A 8 22.52 -0.92 13.28
N VAL A 9 21.88 -0.08 14.09
CA VAL A 9 20.43 -0.13 14.37
C VAL A 9 19.63 0.30 13.14
N ILE A 10 20.04 1.38 12.46
CA ILE A 10 19.43 1.81 11.19
C ILE A 10 19.56 0.69 10.15
N ALA A 11 20.75 0.10 10.00
CA ALA A 11 20.98 -1.03 9.12
C ALA A 11 20.14 -2.24 9.54
N ALA A 12 20.10 -2.62 10.82
CA ALA A 12 19.29 -3.74 11.31
C ALA A 12 17.78 -3.53 11.11
N VAL A 13 17.31 -2.27 11.14
CA VAL A 13 15.91 -1.91 10.86
C VAL A 13 15.63 -1.91 9.35
N ILE A 14 16.56 -1.43 8.53
CA ILE A 14 16.44 -1.41 7.06
C ILE A 14 16.55 -2.84 6.49
N PHE A 15 17.45 -3.66 7.03
CA PHE A 15 17.70 -5.05 6.65
C PHE A 15 16.94 -6.03 7.55
N TRP A 16 15.91 -5.56 8.27
CA TRP A 16 15.11 -6.43 9.12
C TRP A 16 14.52 -7.58 8.28
N PRO A 17 14.59 -8.85 8.76
CA PRO A 17 14.10 -10.00 8.02
C PRO A 17 12.64 -9.77 7.64
N GLN A 18 12.35 -9.77 6.34
CA GLN A 18 10.98 -9.71 5.85
C GLN A 18 10.33 -11.09 6.09
N PRO A 19 9.21 -11.19 6.85
CA PRO A 19 8.34 -12.36 6.88
C PRO A 19 8.05 -12.93 5.50
N SER A 20 7.76 -14.24 5.50
CA SER A 20 7.57 -15.13 4.33
C SER A 20 7.35 -14.40 3.01
N VAL A 21 8.34 -14.55 2.12
CA VAL A 21 8.29 -14.11 0.73
C VAL A 21 7.33 -14.97 -0.10
N ASP A 22 6.72 -16.01 0.50
CA ASP A 22 5.83 -16.92 -0.18
C ASP A 22 4.51 -16.25 -0.56
N PRO A 23 4.01 -16.45 -1.78
CA PRO A 23 2.70 -15.98 -2.18
C PRO A 23 1.63 -16.67 -1.31
N SER A 24 0.79 -15.87 -0.66
CA SER A 24 -0.34 -16.38 0.11
C SER A 24 -1.52 -16.72 -0.80
N VAL A 25 -2.48 -17.48 -0.28
CA VAL A 25 -3.70 -17.85 -1.02
C VAL A 25 -4.87 -16.95 -0.62
N GLY A 26 -5.66 -16.52 -1.59
CA GLY A 26 -6.84 -15.69 -1.36
C GLY A 26 -7.12 -14.71 -2.49
N LEU A 27 -8.18 -13.93 -2.34
CA LEU A 27 -8.56 -12.93 -3.33
C LEU A 27 -7.49 -11.84 -3.47
N ASP A 28 -7.01 -11.28 -2.37
CA ASP A 28 -6.01 -10.20 -2.40
C ASP A 28 -4.65 -10.63 -2.94
N PRO A 29 -4.12 -11.81 -2.60
CA PRO A 29 -2.92 -12.34 -3.25
C PRO A 29 -3.12 -12.65 -4.74
N SER A 30 -4.31 -13.11 -5.15
CA SER A 30 -4.56 -13.56 -6.52
C SER A 30 -4.42 -12.45 -7.58
N TRP A 31 -4.91 -11.24 -7.31
CA TRP A 31 -4.74 -10.13 -8.26
C TRP A 31 -3.29 -9.64 -8.31
N GLN A 32 -2.54 -9.73 -7.20
CA GLN A 32 -1.11 -9.41 -7.16
C GLN A 32 -0.30 -10.39 -8.00
N ALA A 33 -0.60 -11.69 -7.88
CA ALA A 33 -0.04 -12.73 -8.73
C ALA A 33 -0.33 -12.43 -10.21
N GLY A 34 -1.56 -12.02 -10.53
CA GLY A 34 -1.94 -11.59 -11.89
C GLY A 34 -1.09 -10.44 -12.42
N LEU A 35 -0.73 -9.45 -11.58
CA LEU A 35 0.16 -8.36 -11.98
C LEU A 35 1.59 -8.84 -12.25
N ALA A 36 2.11 -9.75 -11.43
CA ALA A 36 3.44 -10.32 -11.60
C ALA A 36 3.50 -11.19 -12.87
N LEU A 37 2.51 -12.06 -13.08
CA LEU A 37 2.39 -12.92 -14.26
C LEU A 37 2.21 -12.10 -15.53
N ALA A 38 1.45 -10.99 -15.50
CA ALA A 38 1.28 -10.12 -16.65
C ALA A 38 2.60 -9.55 -17.20
N ARG A 39 3.61 -9.37 -16.33
CA ARG A 39 4.96 -8.96 -16.74
C ARG A 39 5.74 -10.11 -17.37
N ILE A 40 5.65 -11.31 -16.79
CA ILE A 40 6.33 -12.53 -17.26
C ILE A 40 5.80 -12.94 -18.63
N ASP A 41 4.49 -12.90 -18.82
CA ASP A 41 3.82 -13.31 -20.06
C ASP A 41 3.71 -12.18 -21.10
N HIS A 42 4.38 -11.04 -20.87
CA HIS A 42 4.40 -9.88 -21.77
C HIS A 42 3.02 -9.38 -22.22
N ILE A 43 2.03 -9.42 -21.31
CA ILE A 43 0.64 -9.06 -21.60
C ILE A 43 0.52 -7.61 -22.10
N ALA A 44 -0.31 -7.42 -23.13
CA ALA A 44 -0.56 -6.11 -23.71
C ALA A 44 -1.60 -5.32 -22.89
N TRP A 45 -1.12 -4.45 -22.00
CA TRP A 45 -1.95 -3.58 -21.16
C TRP A 45 -2.83 -2.66 -22.01
N GLY A 46 -4.09 -2.50 -21.61
CA GLY A 46 -5.12 -1.73 -22.32
C GLY A 46 -5.89 -2.51 -23.38
N ARG A 47 -5.32 -3.61 -23.91
CA ARG A 47 -5.98 -4.49 -24.90
C ARG A 47 -6.40 -5.82 -24.29
N GLU A 48 -5.47 -6.46 -23.61
CA GLU A 48 -5.65 -7.80 -23.02
C GLU A 48 -5.92 -7.71 -21.52
N LEU A 49 -5.31 -6.74 -20.84
CA LEU A 49 -5.50 -6.50 -19.42
C LEU A 49 -5.82 -5.03 -19.13
N VAL A 50 -6.91 -4.81 -18.40
CA VAL A 50 -7.32 -3.49 -17.90
C VAL A 50 -7.52 -3.60 -16.40
N PHE A 51 -6.79 -2.76 -15.65
CA PHE A 51 -6.90 -2.68 -14.20
C PHE A 51 -6.55 -1.27 -13.72
N THR A 52 -6.76 -0.98 -12.43
CA THR A 52 -6.36 0.31 -11.83
C THR A 52 -4.86 0.39 -11.54
N TYR A 53 -4.14 -0.72 -11.69
CA TYR A 53 -2.70 -0.76 -11.77
C TYR A 53 -2.28 -0.80 -13.24
N GLY A 54 -1.04 -0.40 -13.51
CA GLY A 54 -0.46 -0.47 -14.84
C GLY A 54 0.65 -1.51 -14.93
N PRO A 55 1.46 -1.47 -15.99
CA PRO A 55 2.52 -2.44 -16.22
C PRO A 55 3.65 -2.40 -15.18
N LEU A 56 3.72 -1.38 -14.33
CA LEU A 56 4.66 -1.32 -13.20
C LEU A 56 4.01 -1.71 -11.87
N GLY A 57 2.74 -2.15 -11.87
CA GLY A 57 2.01 -2.54 -10.67
C GLY A 57 2.63 -3.72 -9.93
N PHE A 58 3.37 -4.59 -10.62
CA PHE A 58 4.09 -5.71 -10.03
C PHE A 58 5.14 -5.29 -8.99
N LEU A 59 5.65 -4.05 -9.06
CA LEU A 59 6.63 -3.49 -8.11
C LEU A 59 6.04 -3.20 -6.72
N ARG A 60 4.71 -3.27 -6.57
CA ARG A 60 4.04 -3.03 -5.29
C ARG A 60 4.32 -4.14 -4.29
N THR A 61 4.32 -5.39 -4.73
CA THR A 61 4.40 -6.56 -3.86
C THR A 61 5.83 -7.07 -3.81
N SER A 62 6.33 -7.37 -2.61
CA SER A 62 7.59 -8.06 -2.39
C SER A 62 7.43 -9.58 -2.33
N ALA A 63 6.20 -10.11 -2.47
CA ALA A 63 5.98 -11.54 -2.60
C ALA A 63 6.78 -12.09 -3.79
N TYR A 64 7.34 -13.28 -3.61
CA TYR A 64 8.24 -13.93 -4.55
C TYR A 64 7.44 -14.67 -5.61
N TYR A 65 7.18 -14.01 -6.73
CA TYR A 65 6.69 -14.67 -7.94
C TYR A 65 7.83 -14.92 -8.93
N SER A 66 8.83 -14.03 -8.98
CA SER A 66 10.09 -14.24 -9.69
C SER A 66 11.22 -13.41 -9.08
N PHE A 67 12.47 -13.84 -9.28
CA PHE A 67 13.65 -13.14 -8.77
C PHE A 67 13.73 -11.69 -9.25
N GLU A 68 13.54 -11.45 -10.55
CA GLU A 68 13.61 -10.11 -11.14
C GLU A 68 12.55 -9.16 -10.57
N GLN A 69 11.31 -9.66 -10.43
CA GLN A 69 10.22 -8.89 -9.83
C GLN A 69 10.54 -8.52 -8.38
N SER A 70 10.94 -9.49 -7.56
CA SER A 70 11.27 -9.23 -6.15
C SER A 70 12.43 -8.24 -6.01
N LEU A 71 13.50 -8.41 -6.80
CA LEU A 71 14.64 -7.48 -6.79
C LEU A 71 14.23 -6.05 -7.14
N LEU A 72 13.49 -5.86 -8.24
CA LEU A 72 13.04 -4.54 -8.67
C LEU A 72 12.04 -3.93 -7.69
N ALA A 73 11.12 -4.74 -7.13
CA ALA A 73 10.19 -4.31 -6.11
C ALA A 73 10.94 -3.82 -4.86
N THR A 74 11.91 -4.59 -4.34
CA THR A 74 12.72 -4.19 -3.18
C THR A 74 13.48 -2.89 -3.44
N ILE A 75 14.12 -2.74 -4.62
CA ILE A 75 14.80 -1.49 -4.98
C ILE A 75 13.82 -0.32 -4.99
N CYS A 76 12.65 -0.48 -5.61
CA CYS A 76 11.62 0.56 -5.66
C CYS A 76 11.13 0.95 -4.25
N GLN A 77 10.95 -0.03 -3.37
CA GLN A 77 10.53 0.17 -1.99
C GLN A 77 11.57 0.96 -1.18
N VAL A 78 12.84 0.57 -1.26
CA VAL A 78 13.95 1.28 -0.62
C VAL A 78 14.03 2.72 -1.11
N ILE A 79 13.85 2.96 -2.42
CA ILE A 79 13.83 4.31 -2.99
C ILE A 79 12.67 5.14 -2.42
N ILE A 80 11.47 4.59 -2.32
CA ILE A 80 10.30 5.29 -1.76
C ILE A 80 10.52 5.64 -0.28
N ILE A 81 11.00 4.70 0.52
CA ILE A 81 11.27 4.91 1.95
C ILE A 81 12.39 5.94 2.13
N ALA A 82 13.47 5.85 1.33
CA ALA A 82 14.56 6.82 1.36
C ALA A 82 14.05 8.22 0.95
N ALA A 83 13.21 8.32 -0.07
CA ALA A 83 12.63 9.59 -0.51
C ALA A 83 11.75 10.22 0.59
N LEU A 84 10.96 9.41 1.30
CA LEU A 84 10.15 9.85 2.44
C LEU A 84 11.07 10.34 3.59
N PHE A 85 12.06 9.54 3.98
CA PHE A 85 13.02 9.89 5.02
C PHE A 85 13.76 11.19 4.70
N LEU A 86 14.30 11.32 3.50
CA LEU A 86 15.03 12.51 3.05
C LEU A 86 14.13 13.74 2.97
N GLY A 87 12.89 13.58 2.51
CA GLY A 87 11.90 14.65 2.51
C GLY A 87 11.60 15.16 3.92
N ILE A 88 11.37 14.25 4.88
CA ILE A 88 11.12 14.61 6.27
C ILE A 88 12.35 15.29 6.87
N ALA A 89 13.54 14.72 6.66
CA ALA A 89 14.79 15.29 7.13
C ALA A 89 14.99 16.72 6.58
N ALA A 90 14.73 16.94 5.29
CA ALA A 90 14.81 18.25 4.65
C ALA A 90 13.81 19.26 5.27
N ALA A 91 12.56 18.85 5.48
CA ALA A 91 11.54 19.70 6.10
C ALA A 91 11.89 20.06 7.56
N LEU A 92 12.38 19.11 8.34
CA LEU A 92 12.83 19.35 9.72
C LEU A 92 14.10 20.20 9.77
N ARG A 93 15.01 20.06 8.79
CA ARG A 93 16.27 20.81 8.71
C ARG A 93 16.08 22.31 8.53
N LEU A 94 14.92 22.75 8.04
CA LEU A 94 14.56 24.17 7.97
C LEU A 94 14.56 24.86 9.35
N ARG A 95 14.51 24.10 10.45
CA ARG A 95 14.36 24.65 11.81
C ARG A 95 15.12 23.92 12.91
N HIS A 96 15.68 22.74 12.62
CA HIS A 96 16.41 21.93 13.59
C HIS A 96 17.85 21.68 13.14
N SER A 97 18.71 21.34 14.10
CA SER A 97 20.09 20.94 13.82
C SER A 97 20.10 19.66 12.98
N PRO A 98 21.18 19.39 12.22
CA PRO A 98 21.27 18.21 11.36
C PRO A 98 20.93 16.90 12.10
N LEU A 99 21.50 16.71 13.29
CA LEU A 99 21.31 15.48 14.06
C LEU A 99 19.86 15.30 14.52
N THR A 100 19.24 16.36 15.06
CA THR A 100 17.84 16.29 15.50
C THR A 100 16.89 16.06 14.33
N SER A 101 17.17 16.62 13.15
CA SER A 101 16.40 16.35 11.94
C SER A 101 16.52 14.90 11.48
N LEU A 102 17.73 14.32 11.52
CA LEU A 102 17.94 12.92 11.12
C LEU A 102 17.27 11.93 12.08
N VAL A 103 17.42 12.15 13.39
CA VAL A 103 16.74 11.32 14.41
C VAL A 103 15.23 11.46 14.29
N GLY A 104 14.72 12.68 14.15
CA GLY A 104 13.29 12.93 13.96
C GLY A 104 12.74 12.30 12.68
N ALA A 105 13.50 12.37 11.58
CA ALA A 105 13.13 11.74 10.32
C ALA A 105 13.14 10.21 10.41
N PHE A 106 14.10 9.62 11.11
CA PHE A 106 14.16 8.18 11.32
C PHE A 106 12.94 7.69 12.09
N VAL A 107 12.64 8.33 13.23
CA VAL A 107 11.48 7.99 14.06
C VAL A 107 10.17 8.18 13.28
N LEU A 108 10.00 9.31 12.59
CA LEU A 108 8.77 9.60 11.86
C LEU A 108 8.58 8.67 10.67
N THR A 109 9.64 8.37 9.92
CA THR A 109 9.57 7.41 8.82
C THR A 109 9.20 6.03 9.35
N GLY A 110 9.81 5.59 10.45
CA GLY A 110 9.47 4.32 11.11
C GLY A 110 8.01 4.22 11.52
N ILE A 111 7.46 5.29 12.14
CA ILE A 111 6.03 5.36 12.51
C ILE A 111 5.15 5.27 11.26
N LEU A 112 5.48 6.04 10.20
CA LEU A 112 4.69 6.04 8.97
C LEU A 112 4.75 4.68 8.26
N THR A 113 5.91 4.03 8.22
CA THR A 113 6.05 2.68 7.64
C THR A 113 5.29 1.64 8.44
N VAL A 114 5.30 1.70 9.78
CA VAL A 114 4.53 0.78 10.62
C VAL A 114 3.03 1.01 10.46
N LEU A 115 2.60 2.28 10.38
CA LEU A 115 1.20 2.65 10.15
C LEU A 115 0.67 2.15 8.79
N HIS A 116 1.52 2.10 7.77
CA HIS A 116 1.19 1.62 6.42
C HIS A 116 1.53 0.15 6.18
N LEU A 117 2.09 -0.53 7.18
CA LEU A 117 2.30 -1.96 7.19
C LEU A 117 0.98 -2.58 7.65
N GLY A 118 0.36 -3.35 6.77
CA GLY A 118 -1.02 -3.84 6.87
C GLY A 118 -1.40 -4.72 8.07
N HIS A 119 -0.73 -4.65 9.23
CA HIS A 119 -1.08 -5.37 10.47
C HIS A 119 -0.92 -4.58 11.80
N GLY A 120 -0.55 -3.29 11.79
CA GLY A 120 -0.22 -2.58 13.04
C GLY A 120 0.95 -3.25 13.79
N LEU A 121 0.96 -3.22 15.13
CA LEU A 121 2.01 -3.88 15.95
C LEU A 121 1.74 -5.38 16.19
N ALA A 122 0.70 -5.95 15.59
CA ALA A 122 0.35 -7.35 15.79
C ALA A 122 1.37 -8.27 15.09
N PHE A 123 2.33 -8.76 15.87
CA PHE A 123 3.32 -9.79 15.49
C PHE A 123 2.71 -11.20 15.28
N ARG A 124 1.38 -11.32 15.18
CA ARG A 124 0.66 -12.61 15.12
C ARG A 124 -0.09 -12.77 13.82
N GLY A 125 0.53 -13.45 12.86
CA GLY A 125 -0.12 -13.92 11.65
C GLY A 125 0.86 -14.01 10.50
N SER A 126 0.97 -15.18 9.89
CA SER A 126 1.75 -15.48 8.68
C SER A 126 1.07 -14.95 7.40
N SER A 127 0.24 -13.92 7.49
CA SER A 127 -0.28 -13.22 6.33
C SER A 127 0.79 -12.22 5.85
N SER A 128 1.11 -12.29 4.56
CA SER A 128 2.09 -11.48 3.86
C SER A 128 2.07 -10.01 4.33
N LEU A 129 3.24 -9.47 4.66
CA LEU A 129 3.43 -8.06 4.97
C LEU A 129 3.11 -7.20 3.75
N GLU A 130 1.84 -6.83 3.57
CA GLU A 130 1.43 -5.96 2.48
C GLU A 130 1.66 -4.50 2.88
N MET A 131 2.85 -3.98 2.58
CA MET A 131 3.13 -2.55 2.73
C MET A 131 2.51 -1.77 1.55
N MET A 132 1.81 -0.69 1.87
CA MET A 132 1.20 0.23 0.89
C MET A 132 2.25 1.21 0.31
N TYR A 133 3.24 0.68 -0.42
CA TYR A 133 4.35 1.48 -0.95
C TYR A 133 3.94 2.61 -1.92
N PRO A 134 2.98 2.42 -2.85
CA PRO A 134 2.51 3.52 -3.69
C PRO A 134 1.93 4.69 -2.88
N GLU A 135 1.31 4.41 -1.75
CA GLU A 135 0.74 5.42 -0.85
C GLU A 135 1.81 6.16 -0.05
N LEU A 136 2.89 5.47 0.37
CA LEU A 136 4.08 6.11 0.94
C LEU A 136 4.75 7.07 -0.07
N ALA A 137 4.69 6.78 -1.38
CA ALA A 137 5.19 7.69 -2.40
C ALA A 137 4.36 8.99 -2.48
N VAL A 138 3.04 8.92 -2.25
CA VAL A 138 2.18 10.12 -2.14
C VAL A 138 2.56 10.95 -0.92
N LEU A 139 2.83 10.31 0.22
CA LEU A 139 3.32 11.01 1.41
C LEU A 139 4.70 11.64 1.19
N ALA A 140 5.62 10.93 0.55
CA ALA A 140 6.94 11.48 0.20
C ALA A 140 6.78 12.71 -0.69
N ALA A 141 5.92 12.65 -1.72
CA ALA A 141 5.62 13.77 -2.59
C ALA A 141 5.04 14.97 -1.84
N PHE A 142 4.10 14.74 -0.92
CA PHE A 142 3.54 15.77 -0.05
C PHE A 142 4.62 16.45 0.81
N VAL A 143 5.53 15.68 1.40
CA VAL A 143 6.60 16.23 2.24
C VAL A 143 7.59 17.04 1.41
N TRP A 144 8.02 16.53 0.25
CA TRP A 144 8.91 17.26 -0.67
C TRP A 144 8.27 18.54 -1.20
N ALA A 145 6.99 18.51 -1.53
CA ALA A 145 6.20 19.68 -1.89
C ALA A 145 6.12 20.72 -0.76
N SER A 146 6.08 20.26 0.49
CA SER A 146 5.98 21.13 1.67
C SER A 146 7.26 21.93 1.94
N VAL A 147 8.45 21.42 1.57
CA VAL A 147 9.74 22.08 1.82
C VAL A 147 9.79 23.51 1.25
N PRO A 148 9.60 23.76 -0.06
CA PRO A 148 9.62 25.12 -0.61
C PRO A 148 8.44 25.97 -0.14
N LEU A 149 7.30 25.38 0.22
CA LEU A 149 6.12 26.10 0.72
C LEU A 149 6.33 26.66 2.14
N LEU A 150 7.13 25.95 2.95
CA LEU A 150 7.49 26.34 4.32
C LEU A 150 8.62 27.38 4.38
N GLN A 151 9.48 27.45 3.36
CA GLN A 151 10.47 28.52 3.24
C GLN A 151 9.78 29.87 3.00
N ARG A 152 10.34 30.98 3.48
CA ARG A 152 9.78 32.32 3.18
C ARG A 152 10.02 32.70 1.72
N GLU A 153 11.27 32.58 1.28
CA GLU A 153 11.72 32.89 -0.08
C GLU A 153 12.43 31.68 -0.70
N PRO A 154 11.68 30.71 -1.24
CA PRO A 154 12.28 29.57 -1.90
C PRO A 154 12.96 30.01 -3.21
N LYS A 155 14.16 29.49 -3.47
CA LYS A 155 14.88 29.74 -4.73
C LYS A 155 14.05 29.24 -5.92
N ARG A 156 13.94 30.07 -6.97
CA ARG A 156 13.13 29.75 -8.17
C ARG A 156 13.56 28.43 -8.83
N SER A 157 14.87 28.15 -8.88
CA SER A 157 15.43 26.89 -9.38
C SER A 157 14.96 25.70 -8.55
N THR A 158 15.05 25.76 -7.21
CA THR A 158 14.57 24.71 -6.31
C THR A 158 13.08 24.42 -6.51
N VAL A 159 12.25 25.45 -6.63
CA VAL A 159 10.81 25.25 -6.87
C VAL A 159 10.58 24.58 -8.22
N PHE A 160 11.27 25.02 -9.27
CA PHE A 160 11.18 24.42 -10.60
C PHE A 160 11.59 22.95 -10.58
N THR A 161 12.76 22.63 -10.01
CA THR A 161 13.26 21.26 -9.92
C THR A 161 12.35 20.37 -9.10
N THR A 162 11.80 20.85 -7.98
CA THR A 162 10.87 20.07 -7.15
C THR A 162 9.58 19.77 -7.92
N CYS A 163 8.97 20.76 -8.59
CA CYS A 163 7.72 20.53 -9.32
C CYS A 163 7.93 19.56 -10.51
N VAL A 164 9.00 19.74 -11.28
CA VAL A 164 9.34 18.87 -12.41
C VAL A 164 9.66 17.45 -11.94
N ALA A 165 10.43 17.29 -10.86
CA ALA A 165 10.74 15.98 -10.30
C ALA A 165 9.48 15.28 -9.78
N LEU A 166 8.60 15.99 -9.08
CA LEU A 166 7.32 15.42 -8.62
C LEU A 166 6.40 15.06 -9.79
N GLY A 167 6.38 15.86 -10.86
CA GLY A 167 5.68 15.52 -12.10
C GLY A 167 6.21 14.23 -12.73
N ALA A 168 7.54 14.07 -12.83
CA ALA A 168 8.14 12.85 -13.34
C ALA A 168 7.83 11.62 -12.44
N VAL A 169 7.92 11.77 -11.12
CA VAL A 169 7.55 10.71 -10.16
C VAL A 169 6.08 10.34 -10.28
N ALA A 170 5.19 11.33 -10.45
CA ALA A 170 3.77 11.09 -10.69
C ALA A 170 3.54 10.25 -11.95
N GLY A 171 4.29 10.50 -13.02
CA GLY A 171 4.14 9.77 -14.28
C GLY A 171 4.54 8.29 -14.17
N PHE A 172 5.59 8.00 -13.40
CA PHE A 172 6.01 6.64 -13.05
C PHE A 172 4.99 5.96 -12.12
N GLN A 173 4.56 6.67 -11.06
CA GLN A 173 3.58 6.17 -10.10
C GLN A 173 2.22 5.91 -10.72
N LEU A 174 1.83 6.62 -11.77
CA LEU A 174 0.60 6.36 -12.53
C LEU A 174 0.57 4.92 -13.05
N LEU A 175 1.70 4.43 -13.55
CA LEU A 175 1.83 3.06 -14.08
C LEU A 175 2.02 2.01 -13.00
N MET A 176 2.43 2.40 -11.79
CA MET A 176 2.32 1.52 -10.62
C MET A 176 0.85 1.44 -10.22
N LYS A 177 0.23 2.56 -9.83
CA LYS A 177 -1.16 2.64 -9.40
C LYS A 177 -1.78 3.96 -9.88
N PHE A 178 -2.89 3.84 -10.61
CA PHE A 178 -3.52 4.97 -11.31
C PHE A 178 -3.84 6.16 -10.38
N ASN A 179 -4.39 5.88 -9.19
CA ASN A 179 -4.80 6.94 -8.26
C ASN A 179 -3.61 7.63 -7.57
N THR A 180 -2.49 6.94 -7.29
CA THR A 180 -1.32 7.55 -6.62
C THR A 180 -0.57 8.46 -7.58
N GLY A 181 -0.43 8.06 -8.86
CA GLY A 181 0.14 8.93 -9.90
C GLY A 181 -0.64 10.24 -10.04
N LEU A 182 -1.98 10.16 -10.12
CA LEU A 182 -2.83 11.36 -10.18
C LEU A 182 -2.75 12.20 -8.91
N ALA A 183 -2.70 11.58 -7.72
CA ALA A 183 -2.54 12.30 -6.46
C ALA A 183 -1.23 13.10 -6.40
N ILE A 184 -0.10 12.49 -6.79
CA ILE A 184 1.20 13.15 -6.83
C ILE A 184 1.21 14.27 -7.87
N MET A 185 0.56 14.07 -9.02
CA MET A 185 0.45 15.10 -10.05
C MET A 185 -0.33 16.33 -9.56
N VAL A 186 -1.44 16.11 -8.85
CA VAL A 186 -2.23 17.17 -8.23
C VAL A 186 -1.40 17.91 -7.17
N VAL A 187 -0.65 17.19 -6.33
CA VAL A 187 0.28 17.80 -5.35
C VAL A 187 1.37 18.63 -6.04
N ALA A 188 1.97 18.13 -7.13
CA ALA A 188 3.01 18.83 -7.88
C ALA A 188 2.47 20.13 -8.51
N LEU A 189 1.32 20.07 -9.17
CA LEU A 189 0.67 21.24 -9.76
C LEU A 189 0.20 22.23 -8.70
N ALA A 190 -0.39 21.78 -7.60
CA ALA A 190 -0.80 22.65 -6.52
C ALA A 190 0.40 23.41 -5.95
N THR A 191 1.51 22.74 -5.68
CA THR A 191 2.76 23.40 -5.25
C THR A 191 3.23 24.43 -6.25
N SER A 192 3.22 24.09 -7.55
CA SER A 192 3.59 25.04 -8.60
C SER A 192 2.66 26.26 -8.63
N VAL A 193 1.35 26.09 -8.53
CA VAL A 193 0.38 27.20 -8.55
C VAL A 193 0.49 28.05 -7.27
N LEU A 194 0.59 27.42 -6.11
CA LEU A 194 0.69 28.07 -4.80
C LEU A 194 1.99 28.89 -4.63
N LEU A 195 3.06 28.52 -5.34
CA LEU A 195 4.33 29.25 -5.38
C LEU A 195 4.43 30.20 -6.59
N GLY A 196 3.34 30.42 -7.33
CA GLY A 196 3.29 31.38 -8.43
C GLY A 196 2.35 30.95 -9.53
N TRP A 197 1.09 31.40 -9.47
CA TRP A 197 0.05 31.07 -10.44
C TRP A 197 0.38 31.57 -11.85
N LYS A 198 1.07 32.72 -11.97
CA LYS A 198 1.54 33.28 -13.26
C LYS A 198 2.72 32.53 -13.88
N ALA A 199 3.33 31.57 -13.18
CA ALA A 199 4.50 30.83 -13.68
C ALA A 199 4.10 29.71 -14.66
N VAL A 200 3.41 30.06 -15.76
CA VAL A 200 2.84 29.11 -16.72
C VAL A 200 3.89 28.12 -17.23
N GLY A 201 5.11 28.58 -17.53
CA GLY A 201 6.20 27.70 -17.95
C GLY A 201 6.54 26.59 -16.94
N ARG A 202 6.43 26.84 -15.63
CA ARG A 202 6.65 25.81 -14.60
C ARG A 202 5.50 24.81 -14.56
N HIS A 203 4.25 25.26 -14.71
CA HIS A 203 3.08 24.38 -14.77
C HIS A 203 3.18 23.47 -16.00
N CYS A 204 3.45 24.04 -17.18
CA CYS A 204 3.65 23.30 -18.42
C CYS A 204 4.82 22.31 -18.30
N ALA A 205 5.96 22.71 -17.73
CA ALA A 205 7.09 21.81 -17.51
C ALA A 205 6.74 20.65 -16.56
N THR A 206 5.92 20.90 -15.53
CA THR A 206 5.45 19.86 -14.60
C THR A 206 4.53 18.84 -15.29
N VAL A 207 3.58 19.32 -16.11
CA VAL A 207 2.70 18.47 -16.92
C VAL A 207 3.49 17.70 -17.98
N ALA A 208 4.43 18.35 -18.65
CA ALA A 208 5.29 17.73 -19.64
C ALA A 208 6.14 16.62 -19.00
N ALA A 209 6.74 16.87 -17.82
CA ALA A 209 7.50 15.87 -17.09
C ALA A 209 6.66 14.65 -16.70
N PHE A 210 5.41 14.87 -16.28
CA PHE A 210 4.44 13.80 -16.03
C PHE A 210 4.17 12.98 -17.30
N ALA A 211 3.81 13.63 -18.40
CA ALA A 211 3.48 12.96 -19.66
C ALA A 211 4.68 12.19 -20.24
N VAL A 212 5.86 12.81 -20.26
CA VAL A 212 7.10 12.18 -20.73
C VAL A 212 7.47 10.99 -19.85
N SER A 213 7.42 11.15 -18.52
CA SER A 213 7.74 10.05 -17.60
C SER A 213 6.77 8.87 -17.75
N THR A 214 5.47 9.12 -17.88
CA THR A 214 4.48 8.07 -18.16
C THR A 214 4.79 7.37 -19.49
N LEU A 215 5.03 8.11 -20.57
CA LEU A 215 5.28 7.51 -21.88
C LEU A 215 6.59 6.71 -21.91
N VAL A 216 7.67 7.28 -21.36
CA VAL A 216 8.97 6.59 -21.26
C VAL A 216 8.84 5.32 -20.43
N SER A 217 8.22 5.41 -19.25
CA SER A 217 8.02 4.25 -18.38
C SER A 217 7.12 3.19 -19.03
N TRP A 218 6.11 3.59 -19.82
CA TRP A 218 5.23 2.69 -20.56
C TRP A 218 5.99 1.92 -21.64
N VAL A 219 6.81 2.61 -22.43
CA VAL A 219 7.62 2.00 -23.48
C VAL A 219 8.71 1.10 -22.89
N LEU A 220 9.38 1.55 -21.81
CA LEU A 220 10.36 0.73 -21.09
C LEU A 220 9.73 -0.53 -20.47
N ALA A 221 8.43 -0.48 -20.13
CA ALA A 221 7.68 -1.65 -19.70
C ALA A 221 7.30 -2.60 -20.85
N GLY A 222 7.76 -2.34 -22.08
CA GLY A 222 7.53 -3.17 -23.27
C GLY A 222 6.16 -2.94 -23.93
N GLN A 223 5.44 -1.90 -23.55
CA GLN A 223 4.08 -1.67 -24.00
C GLN A 223 4.02 -0.79 -25.25
N ARG A 224 3.10 -1.12 -26.16
CA ARG A 224 2.88 -0.31 -27.38
C ARG A 224 2.27 1.04 -27.02
N PRO A 225 2.79 2.18 -27.51
CA PRO A 225 2.24 3.51 -27.20
C PRO A 225 0.74 3.66 -27.52
N GLY A 226 0.28 3.04 -28.61
CA GLY A 226 -1.12 3.08 -29.04
C GLY A 226 -2.11 2.42 -28.07
N ASN A 227 -1.65 1.58 -27.14
CA ASN A 227 -2.52 0.95 -26.15
C ASN A 227 -2.72 1.81 -24.88
N LEU A 228 -1.89 2.85 -24.66
CA LEU A 228 -1.94 3.69 -23.46
C LEU A 228 -3.32 4.38 -23.30
N PRO A 229 -3.94 4.99 -24.34
CA PRO A 229 -5.26 5.60 -24.19
C PRO A 229 -6.36 4.60 -23.82
N ALA A 230 -6.25 3.35 -24.31
CA ALA A 230 -7.21 2.30 -23.97
C ALA A 230 -7.08 1.91 -22.49
N TRP A 231 -5.85 1.74 -21.99
CA TRP A 231 -5.60 1.50 -20.57
C TRP A 231 -6.11 2.67 -19.71
N LEU A 232 -5.77 3.92 -20.05
CA LEU A 232 -6.23 5.11 -19.28
C LEU A 232 -7.75 5.18 -19.17
N ARG A 233 -8.49 4.96 -20.27
CA ARG A 233 -9.96 4.95 -20.25
C ARG A 233 -10.51 3.80 -19.42
N GLY A 234 -9.94 2.61 -19.56
CA GLY A 234 -10.35 1.44 -18.80
C GLY A 234 -10.09 1.59 -17.30
N SER A 235 -8.90 2.06 -16.91
CA SER A 235 -8.56 2.33 -15.51
C SER A 235 -9.45 3.41 -14.90
N ALA A 236 -9.79 4.46 -15.66
CA ALA A 236 -10.71 5.50 -15.22
C ALA A 236 -12.13 4.95 -15.00
N ALA A 237 -12.64 4.12 -15.92
CA ALA A 237 -13.96 3.49 -15.79
C ALA A 237 -14.05 2.56 -14.57
N ILE A 238 -13.01 1.75 -14.31
CA ILE A 238 -12.95 0.91 -13.10
C ILE A 238 -12.89 1.80 -11.86
N ALA A 239 -12.04 2.84 -11.85
CA ALA A 239 -11.89 3.72 -10.71
C ALA A 239 -13.18 4.49 -10.37
N SER A 240 -14.01 4.86 -11.36
CA SER A 240 -15.26 5.56 -11.13
C SER A 240 -16.33 4.70 -10.44
N GLY A 241 -16.39 3.40 -10.74
CA GLY A 241 -17.36 2.48 -10.11
C GLY A 241 -16.85 1.82 -8.83
N TYR A 242 -15.58 2.04 -8.45
CA TYR A 242 -14.93 1.30 -7.38
C TYR A 242 -15.60 1.50 -6.01
N THR A 243 -15.93 2.74 -5.64
CA THR A 243 -16.55 3.03 -4.34
C THR A 243 -17.92 2.38 -4.22
N ASP A 244 -18.75 2.46 -5.26
CA ASP A 244 -20.08 1.85 -5.25
C ASP A 244 -20.01 0.31 -5.19
N GLY A 245 -19.02 -0.28 -5.87
CA GLY A 245 -18.80 -1.73 -5.87
C GLY A 245 -18.14 -2.28 -4.60
N MET A 246 -17.48 -1.43 -3.80
CA MET A 246 -16.72 -1.82 -2.61
C MET A 246 -17.28 -1.24 -1.31
N ALA A 247 -18.42 -0.55 -1.37
CA ALA A 247 -19.10 -0.04 -0.19
C ALA A 247 -19.50 -1.22 0.72
N THR A 248 -18.92 -1.28 1.90
CA THR A 248 -19.24 -2.30 2.90
C THR A 248 -20.28 -1.75 3.88
N ALA A 249 -21.35 -2.52 4.08
CA ALA A 249 -22.33 -2.30 5.13
C ALA A 249 -22.46 -3.60 5.94
N PRO A 250 -22.52 -3.57 7.28
CA PRO A 250 -22.66 -2.41 8.17
C PRO A 250 -21.34 -1.67 8.48
N LEU A 251 -21.45 -0.43 8.98
CA LEU A 251 -20.30 0.36 9.43
C LEU A 251 -19.61 -0.32 10.62
N PRO A 252 -18.27 -0.41 10.62
CA PRO A 252 -17.54 -1.02 11.72
C PRO A 252 -17.51 -0.09 12.95
N GLN A 253 -17.27 -0.65 14.14
CA GLN A 253 -17.29 0.12 15.41
C GLN A 253 -16.25 1.24 15.46
N TRP A 254 -15.12 1.08 14.75
CA TRP A 254 -14.08 2.10 14.62
C TRP A 254 -14.48 3.26 13.68
N ALA A 255 -15.68 3.20 13.08
CA ALA A 255 -16.16 4.22 12.16
C ALA A 255 -16.33 5.58 12.83
N LEU A 256 -17.00 5.59 13.98
CA LEU A 256 -17.32 6.83 14.69
C LEU A 256 -16.05 7.58 15.14
N PRO A 257 -15.07 6.94 15.82
CA PRO A 257 -13.80 7.60 16.14
C PRO A 257 -13.08 8.17 14.92
N SER A 258 -13.09 7.46 13.79
CA SER A 258 -12.41 7.86 12.55
C SER A 258 -13.06 9.08 11.89
N VAL A 259 -14.39 9.13 11.87
CA VAL A 259 -15.15 10.28 11.41
C VAL A 259 -14.91 11.49 12.33
N VAL A 260 -14.99 11.30 13.64
CA VAL A 260 -14.74 12.37 14.63
C VAL A 260 -13.33 12.93 14.48
N LEU A 261 -12.31 12.08 14.36
CA LEU A 261 -10.93 12.50 14.12
C LEU A 261 -10.80 13.31 12.82
N SER A 262 -11.44 12.86 11.74
CA SER A 262 -11.39 13.52 10.44
C SER A 262 -12.08 14.89 10.45
N LEU A 263 -13.24 15.00 11.12
CA LEU A 263 -13.95 16.26 11.31
C LEU A 263 -13.17 17.22 12.21
N ALA A 264 -12.59 16.72 13.31
CA ALA A 264 -11.75 17.51 14.20
C ALA A 264 -10.51 18.04 13.46
N TRP A 265 -9.85 17.19 12.66
CA TRP A 265 -8.73 17.57 11.81
C TRP A 265 -9.12 18.66 10.80
N MET A 266 -10.23 18.48 10.09
CA MET A 266 -10.69 19.45 9.09
C MET A 266 -11.10 20.78 9.73
N GLY A 267 -11.89 20.73 10.82
CA GLY A 267 -12.28 21.91 11.58
C GLY A 267 -11.06 22.67 12.12
N TRP A 268 -10.05 21.93 12.58
CA TRP A 268 -8.80 22.51 13.03
C TRP A 268 -8.02 23.21 11.90
N LEU A 269 -7.89 22.57 10.73
CA LEU A 269 -7.27 23.20 9.54
C LEU A 269 -8.03 24.46 9.10
N CYS A 270 -9.37 24.43 9.12
CA CYS A 270 -10.22 25.59 8.81
C CYS A 270 -9.94 26.75 9.77
N VAL A 271 -9.89 26.48 11.08
CA VAL A 271 -9.57 27.51 12.09
C VAL A 271 -8.18 28.10 11.85
N MET A 272 -7.18 27.27 11.52
CA MET A 272 -5.84 27.76 11.22
C MET A 272 -5.80 28.63 9.96
N PHE A 273 -6.52 28.24 8.92
CA PHE A 273 -6.56 28.96 7.65
C PHE A 273 -7.19 30.35 7.82
N LEU A 274 -8.25 30.43 8.63
CA LEU A 274 -8.98 31.66 8.92
C LEU A 274 -8.24 32.59 9.90
N ARG A 275 -7.52 32.04 10.89
CA ARG A 275 -6.73 32.85 11.82
C ARG A 275 -5.58 33.53 11.09
N ARG A 276 -5.50 34.87 11.16
CA ARG A 276 -4.46 35.70 10.52
C ARG A 276 -3.10 35.66 11.26
N GLY A 277 -2.72 34.51 11.82
CA GLY A 277 -1.42 34.34 12.44
C GLY A 277 -0.31 34.23 11.39
N HIS A 278 0.79 34.96 11.57
CA HIS A 278 1.94 34.97 10.65
C HIS A 278 2.86 33.74 10.76
N GLU A 279 2.55 32.78 11.63
CA GLU A 279 3.48 31.70 11.97
C GLU A 279 3.56 30.60 10.90
N ILE A 280 2.45 30.32 10.19
CA ILE A 280 2.36 29.21 9.23
C ILE A 280 1.91 29.75 7.87
N PRO A 281 2.68 29.51 6.78
CA PRO A 281 2.30 29.99 5.46
C PRO A 281 0.96 29.40 4.99
N ARG A 282 0.02 30.26 4.58
CA ARG A 282 -1.29 29.83 4.04
C ARG A 282 -1.16 28.89 2.84
N ARG A 283 -0.14 29.10 2.00
CA ARG A 283 0.19 28.23 0.88
C ARG A 283 0.50 26.79 1.32
N TYR A 284 1.19 26.62 2.45
CA TYR A 284 1.44 25.31 3.02
C TYR A 284 0.14 24.70 3.56
N LEU A 285 -0.66 25.47 4.31
CA LEU A 285 -1.97 25.00 4.82
C LEU A 285 -2.90 24.56 3.68
N ALA A 286 -2.94 25.29 2.57
CA ALA A 286 -3.72 24.91 1.39
C ALA A 286 -3.29 23.55 0.83
N LEU A 287 -1.97 23.28 0.80
CA LEU A 287 -1.46 21.96 0.41
C LEU A 287 -1.86 20.88 1.42
N VAL A 288 -1.79 21.15 2.73
CA VAL A 288 -2.22 20.19 3.77
C VAL A 288 -3.69 19.84 3.64
N VAL A 289 -4.56 20.84 3.40
CA VAL A 289 -5.99 20.64 3.15
C VAL A 289 -6.17 19.77 1.91
N LEU A 290 -5.51 20.09 0.80
CA LEU A 290 -5.59 19.32 -0.44
C LEU A 290 -5.16 17.86 -0.25
N ALA A 291 -4.01 17.63 0.40
CA ALA A 291 -3.52 16.29 0.71
C ALA A 291 -4.49 15.52 1.62
N SER A 292 -5.08 16.21 2.61
CA SER A 292 -6.08 15.62 3.51
C SER A 292 -7.38 15.25 2.78
N LEU A 293 -7.81 16.04 1.79
CA LEU A 293 -8.99 15.71 0.97
C LEU A 293 -8.73 14.51 0.06
N ILE A 294 -7.56 14.43 -0.56
CA ILE A 294 -7.15 13.28 -1.37
C ILE A 294 -7.09 12.01 -0.52
N ALA A 295 -6.42 12.08 0.64
CA ALA A 295 -6.32 10.97 1.56
C ALA A 295 -7.68 10.59 2.17
N GLY A 296 -8.53 11.57 2.46
CA GLY A 296 -9.91 11.37 2.92
C GLY A 296 -10.74 10.61 1.90
N LYS A 297 -10.66 10.96 0.60
CA LYS A 297 -11.34 10.19 -0.45
C LYS A 297 -10.89 8.73 -0.48
N ALA A 298 -9.59 8.47 -0.33
CA ALA A 298 -9.07 7.10 -0.26
C ALA A 298 -9.55 6.37 1.00
N ALA A 299 -9.51 7.05 2.15
CA ALA A 299 -9.90 6.52 3.45
C ALA A 299 -11.40 6.14 3.52
N PHE A 300 -12.27 7.03 3.06
CA PHE A 300 -13.73 6.84 3.14
C PHE A 300 -14.33 6.10 1.95
N GLY A 301 -13.58 5.92 0.85
CA GLY A 301 -14.08 5.22 -0.35
C GLY A 301 -14.35 3.73 -0.14
N ARG A 302 -13.46 3.02 0.58
CA ARG A 302 -13.66 1.59 0.94
C ARG A 302 -13.87 1.39 2.45
N PHE A 303 -13.65 2.46 3.23
CA PHE A 303 -13.73 2.50 4.69
C PHE A 303 -13.12 1.26 5.37
N GLU A 304 -11.84 1.05 5.09
CA GLU A 304 -11.01 0.02 5.72
C GLU A 304 -9.89 0.64 6.54
N PRO A 305 -9.40 -0.05 7.58
CA PRO A 305 -8.40 0.52 8.46
C PRO A 305 -7.10 0.94 7.76
N TRP A 306 -6.62 0.16 6.80
CA TRP A 306 -5.40 0.47 6.02
C TRP A 306 -5.59 1.67 5.08
N HIS A 307 -6.80 1.87 4.55
CA HIS A 307 -7.11 3.07 3.77
C HIS A 307 -7.20 4.30 4.67
N PHE A 308 -7.71 4.16 5.89
CA PHE A 308 -7.74 5.23 6.89
C PHE A 308 -6.33 5.63 7.36
N ALA A 309 -5.40 4.66 7.45
CA ALA A 309 -4.00 4.89 7.77
C ALA A 309 -3.31 5.91 6.83
N ILE A 310 -3.76 6.05 5.58
CA ILE A 310 -3.28 7.06 4.63
C ILE A 310 -3.57 8.48 5.16
N LEU A 311 -4.81 8.72 5.62
CA LEU A 311 -5.21 10.01 6.18
C LEU A 311 -4.46 10.29 7.49
N VAL A 312 -4.34 9.28 8.35
CA VAL A 312 -3.58 9.40 9.60
C VAL A 312 -2.11 9.70 9.32
N GLY A 313 -1.52 9.11 8.28
CA GLY A 313 -0.16 9.40 7.84
C GLY A 313 0.03 10.86 7.43
N VAL A 314 -0.92 11.44 6.69
CA VAL A 314 -0.94 12.87 6.35
C VAL A 314 -1.03 13.73 7.62
N ILE A 315 -1.92 13.38 8.55
CA ILE A 315 -2.08 14.10 9.83
C ILE A 315 -0.77 14.09 10.62
N VAL A 316 -0.18 12.91 10.83
CA VAL A 316 1.05 12.72 11.60
C VAL A 316 2.20 13.50 10.98
N VAL A 317 2.41 13.37 9.67
CA VAL A 317 3.52 14.04 9.00
C VAL A 317 3.31 15.55 8.94
N ALA A 318 2.09 16.03 8.68
CA ALA A 318 1.76 17.45 8.69
C ALA A 318 1.96 18.07 10.07
N LEU A 319 1.49 17.42 11.14
CA LEU A 319 1.73 17.87 12.51
C LEU A 319 3.23 17.87 12.85
N ALA A 320 3.99 16.87 12.40
CA ALA A 320 5.42 16.82 12.67
C ALA A 320 6.22 17.89 11.93
N ILE A 321 5.88 18.19 10.65
CA ILE A 321 6.62 19.15 9.81
C ILE A 321 6.12 20.60 9.92
N THR A 322 4.98 20.87 10.56
CA THR A 322 4.48 22.24 10.77
C THR A 322 5.34 23.01 11.80
N PRO A 323 5.66 24.30 11.58
CA PRO A 323 6.48 25.10 12.50
C PRO A 323 5.65 25.63 13.67
N TRP A 324 5.56 24.85 14.76
CA TRP A 324 4.79 25.22 15.95
C TRP A 324 5.55 26.11 16.93
N PRO A 325 4.85 27.00 17.67
CA PRO A 325 5.37 27.58 18.90
C PRO A 325 5.83 26.48 19.87
N ARG A 326 6.98 26.70 20.53
CA ARG A 326 7.60 25.72 21.43
C ARG A 326 6.63 25.19 22.50
N ALA A 327 5.72 26.04 22.98
CA ALA A 327 4.71 25.71 23.99
C ALA A 327 3.68 24.66 23.53
N ARG A 328 3.29 24.66 22.26
CA ARG A 328 2.26 23.74 21.72
C ARG A 328 2.84 22.53 20.99
N ARG A 329 4.12 22.60 20.61
CA ARG A 329 4.81 21.56 19.83
C ARG A 329 4.79 20.20 20.52
N ARG A 330 5.11 20.13 21.81
CA ARG A 330 5.18 18.85 22.55
C ARG A 330 3.81 18.18 22.61
N THR A 331 2.78 18.92 22.97
CA THR A 331 1.41 18.42 23.06
C THR A 331 0.90 17.90 21.73
N LEU A 332 1.09 18.64 20.64
CA LEU A 332 0.62 18.22 19.31
C LEU A 332 1.36 17.00 18.76
N VAL A 333 2.66 16.90 19.01
CA VAL A 333 3.44 15.70 18.66
C VAL A 333 2.97 14.50 19.48
N VAL A 334 2.75 14.67 20.79
CA VAL A 334 2.23 13.60 21.65
C VAL A 334 0.84 13.16 21.20
N VAL A 335 -0.04 14.09 20.84
CA VAL A 335 -1.38 13.78 20.30
C VAL A 335 -1.27 13.02 18.97
N ALA A 336 -0.40 13.47 18.05
CA ALA A 336 -0.19 12.77 16.78
C ALA A 336 0.32 11.33 17.00
N LEU A 337 1.26 11.15 17.93
CA LEU A 337 1.80 9.85 18.30
C LEU A 337 0.77 8.97 18.99
N ALA A 338 -0.06 9.54 19.87
CA ALA A 338 -1.14 8.83 20.54
C ALA A 338 -2.20 8.36 19.54
N VAL A 339 -2.59 9.23 18.60
CA VAL A 339 -3.53 8.86 17.52
C VAL A 339 -2.95 7.76 16.64
N ALA A 340 -1.69 7.88 16.23
CA ALA A 340 -1.01 6.83 15.47
C ALA A 340 -0.96 5.50 16.24
N LEU A 341 -0.66 5.56 17.54
CA LEU A 341 -0.59 4.38 18.40
C LEU A 341 -1.96 3.72 18.57
N VAL A 342 -3.02 4.49 18.81
CA VAL A 342 -4.40 3.97 18.94
C VAL A 342 -4.81 3.26 17.66
N VAL A 343 -4.57 3.89 16.50
CA VAL A 343 -4.88 3.25 15.20
C VAL A 343 -4.10 1.95 15.04
N VAL A 344 -2.81 1.95 15.36
CA VAL A 344 -1.94 0.76 15.27
C VAL A 344 -2.33 -0.36 16.26
N VAL A 345 -2.86 -0.01 17.43
CA VAL A 345 -3.29 -0.96 18.47
C VAL A 345 -4.69 -1.53 18.19
N ASP A 346 -5.64 -0.67 17.79
CA ASP A 346 -6.99 -1.10 17.39
C ASP A 346 -6.93 -2.00 16.15
N LEU A 347 -5.96 -1.75 15.26
CA LEU A 347 -5.64 -2.63 14.12
C LEU A 347 -5.14 -4.02 14.53
N GLY A 348 -4.47 -4.14 15.67
CA GLY A 348 -3.90 -5.38 16.17
C GLY A 348 -4.80 -6.18 17.11
N GLY A 349 -5.94 -5.62 17.52
CA GLY A 349 -6.84 -6.19 18.52
C GLY A 349 -7.89 -7.18 17.98
N PHE A 350 -7.93 -7.45 16.66
CA PHE A 350 -8.95 -8.33 16.09
C PHE A 350 -8.60 -9.81 16.31
N PRO A 351 -9.39 -10.57 17.10
CA PRO A 351 -9.33 -12.02 17.04
C PRO A 351 -9.76 -12.47 15.65
N LEU A 352 -8.93 -13.31 15.02
CA LEU A 352 -9.31 -14.08 13.83
C LEU A 352 -10.59 -14.85 14.15
N CYS A 353 -11.76 -14.34 13.74
CA CYS A 353 -12.88 -15.22 13.50
C CYS A 353 -12.45 -16.08 12.30
N PRO A 354 -12.38 -17.41 12.42
CA PRO A 354 -12.17 -18.25 11.27
C PRO A 354 -13.41 -18.08 10.40
N ILE A 355 -13.31 -17.24 9.36
CA ILE A 355 -14.25 -17.26 8.25
C ILE A 355 -13.95 -18.56 7.51
N ALA A 356 -14.43 -19.67 8.07
CA ALA A 356 -14.84 -20.79 7.28
C ALA A 356 -15.91 -20.23 6.33
N VAL A 357 -15.51 -19.98 5.09
CA VAL A 357 -16.42 -19.69 3.99
C VAL A 357 -17.26 -20.95 3.77
N CYS A 358 -18.28 -21.13 4.60
CA CYS A 358 -19.49 -21.82 4.18
C CYS A 358 -20.20 -20.86 3.24
N TRP A 359 -19.81 -20.90 1.97
CA TRP A 359 -20.64 -20.40 0.89
C TRP A 359 -22.03 -21.03 1.05
N PRO A 360 -23.14 -20.27 1.15
CA PRO A 360 -24.45 -20.86 1.11
C PRO A 360 -24.68 -21.33 -0.33
N CYS A 361 -24.27 -22.56 -0.62
CA CYS A 361 -24.81 -23.33 -1.73
C CYS A 361 -26.25 -23.76 -1.35
N ARG A 362 -27.14 -22.78 -1.21
CA ARG A 362 -28.58 -22.99 -1.03
C ARG A 362 -29.29 -22.21 -2.12
N HIS A 363 -29.98 -22.96 -2.97
CA HIS A 363 -30.89 -22.53 -4.03
C HIS A 363 -30.29 -22.15 -5.40
N ARG A 364 -29.50 -23.05 -6.00
CA ARG A 364 -29.63 -23.35 -7.45
C ARG A 364 -28.93 -24.64 -7.91
N CYS A 365 -29.20 -25.76 -7.23
CA CYS A 365 -28.78 -27.09 -7.70
C CYS A 365 -29.95 -28.10 -7.64
N LYS A 366 -31.06 -27.74 -8.27
CA LYS A 366 -32.14 -28.67 -8.65
C LYS A 366 -32.49 -28.42 -10.12
N ARG A 367 -31.57 -28.75 -11.04
CA ARG A 367 -31.92 -29.04 -12.45
C ARG A 367 -30.82 -29.64 -13.34
N TRP A 368 -29.64 -29.96 -12.82
CA TRP A 368 -28.55 -30.53 -13.63
C TRP A 368 -27.84 -31.66 -12.88
N THR A 369 -28.56 -32.77 -12.65
CA THR A 369 -27.99 -34.09 -12.33
C THR A 369 -28.86 -35.17 -12.94
N ALA A 370 -28.90 -35.19 -14.27
CA ALA A 370 -29.01 -36.43 -15.02
C ALA A 370 -27.80 -36.43 -15.97
N LEU A 371 -26.98 -37.48 -15.86
CA LEU A 371 -25.78 -37.82 -16.63
C LEU A 371 -24.44 -37.70 -15.88
N SER A 372 -23.73 -38.83 -15.95
CA SER A 372 -22.35 -39.15 -15.57
C SER A 372 -22.07 -39.57 -14.12
N ARG A 373 -21.80 -40.88 -13.99
CA ARG A 373 -21.29 -41.62 -12.84
C ARG A 373 -19.75 -41.58 -12.86
N SER A 374 -19.07 -41.12 -11.81
CA SER A 374 -17.82 -41.70 -11.24
C SER A 374 -17.39 -40.94 -9.97
N PRO A 375 -16.90 -41.59 -8.89
CA PRO A 375 -16.32 -40.91 -7.73
C PRO A 375 -14.78 -40.96 -7.69
N CYS A 376 -14.13 -39.83 -7.40
CA CYS A 376 -12.73 -39.76 -6.91
C CYS A 376 -12.70 -39.76 -5.37
N PRO A 377 -11.76 -40.46 -4.70
CA PRO A 377 -11.61 -40.46 -3.25
C PRO A 377 -10.57 -39.43 -2.79
N VAL A 378 -10.87 -38.67 -1.73
CA VAL A 378 -9.85 -37.95 -0.95
C VAL A 378 -9.97 -38.35 0.51
N MET A 379 -8.89 -38.98 0.98
CA MET A 379 -8.58 -39.39 2.35
C MET A 379 -8.58 -38.19 3.31
N CYS A 380 -9.26 -38.34 4.44
CA CYS A 380 -9.18 -37.46 5.58
C CYS A 380 -8.40 -38.21 6.68
N SER A 381 -7.16 -37.80 6.97
CA SER A 381 -6.40 -38.35 8.09
C SER A 381 -6.50 -37.40 9.29
N LYS A 382 -6.99 -37.93 10.42
CA LYS A 382 -6.93 -37.29 11.75
C LYS A 382 -6.16 -38.22 12.68
N ASN A 383 -5.04 -37.70 13.16
CA ASN A 383 -4.20 -38.30 14.20
C ASN A 383 -4.97 -38.42 15.53
N ARG A 384 -5.01 -39.65 16.07
CA ARG A 384 -5.01 -39.96 17.51
C ARG A 384 -4.43 -41.36 17.65
N THR A 385 -3.29 -41.51 18.31
CA THR A 385 -3.21 -42.19 19.62
C THR A 385 -1.78 -42.20 20.17
N SER A 386 -1.75 -42.00 21.47
CA SER A 386 -0.69 -42.19 22.45
C SER A 386 -0.24 -43.65 22.58
N GLN A 387 1.05 -43.81 22.93
CA GLN A 387 1.63 -44.73 23.91
C GLN A 387 1.06 -46.16 24.08
N GLY A 388 1.96 -47.15 23.97
CA GLY A 388 1.84 -48.44 24.67
C GLY A 388 1.91 -49.67 23.77
N ALA A 389 3.07 -50.31 23.69
CA ALA A 389 3.23 -51.71 23.26
C ALA A 389 3.03 -52.67 24.47
N PRO A 390 3.16 -54.00 24.34
CA PRO A 390 2.59 -54.96 23.37
C PRO A 390 1.94 -56.18 24.07
N ALA A 391 1.17 -57.02 23.35
CA ALA A 391 0.92 -58.40 23.80
C ALA A 391 0.63 -59.38 22.66
N ARG A 392 1.22 -60.57 22.83
CA ARG A 392 1.35 -61.75 21.95
C ARG A 392 0.06 -62.50 21.63
N ALA A 393 0.23 -63.42 20.66
CA ALA A 393 -0.36 -64.76 20.51
C ALA A 393 -1.55 -64.89 19.54
N LEU A 394 -1.73 -65.95 18.74
CA LEU A 394 -1.01 -67.19 18.42
C LEU A 394 -1.80 -67.85 17.24
N ARG A 395 -1.10 -68.55 16.33
CA ARG A 395 -1.49 -69.76 15.54
C ARG A 395 -2.63 -69.63 14.49
N HIS A 396 -2.37 -69.81 13.19
CA HIS A 396 -2.07 -71.03 12.38
C HIS A 396 -3.32 -71.68 11.73
N PRO A 397 -3.18 -72.47 10.64
CA PRO A 397 -3.91 -72.28 9.38
C PRO A 397 -4.76 -73.51 8.95
N GLY A 398 -5.45 -73.43 7.82
CA GLY A 398 -6.17 -74.57 7.24
C GLY A 398 -6.57 -74.36 5.77
N PRO A 399 -6.24 -75.27 4.83
CA PRO A 399 -6.35 -75.06 3.37
C PRO A 399 -7.38 -76.00 2.68
N LEU A 400 -7.37 -75.97 1.33
CA LEU A 400 -7.81 -76.99 0.33
C LEU A 400 -9.23 -76.88 -0.26
N HIS A 401 -9.30 -76.57 -1.56
CA HIS A 401 -9.59 -77.51 -2.68
C HIS A 401 -9.66 -76.70 -4.00
N GLN A 402 -8.83 -76.99 -5.03
CA GLN A 402 -9.13 -77.84 -6.22
C GLN A 402 -10.37 -77.38 -7.02
N ASP A 403 -10.41 -77.37 -8.35
CA ASP A 403 -9.50 -77.66 -9.47
C ASP A 403 -10.27 -77.24 -10.76
N HIS A 404 -9.60 -77.35 -11.91
CA HIS A 404 -10.11 -77.28 -13.31
C HIS A 404 -10.20 -75.90 -13.99
N ARG A 405 -9.24 -75.59 -14.89
CA ARG A 405 -9.16 -75.95 -16.35
C ARG A 405 -10.17 -75.15 -17.17
N LEU A 406 -9.93 -74.59 -18.36
CA LEU A 406 -8.84 -74.51 -19.36
C LEU A 406 -9.35 -73.42 -20.34
N GLU A 407 -8.54 -72.42 -20.67
CA GLU A 407 -7.99 -72.16 -22.02
C GLU A 407 -8.89 -71.54 -23.12
N HIS A 408 -8.20 -70.67 -23.87
CA HIS A 408 -8.43 -70.17 -25.23
C HIS A 408 -9.41 -69.00 -25.47
N GLY A 409 -8.82 -67.80 -25.60
CA GLY A 409 -8.34 -67.30 -26.90
C GLY A 409 -9.36 -66.62 -27.86
N PRO A 410 -8.91 -65.72 -28.73
CA PRO A 410 -9.62 -64.47 -29.03
C PRO A 410 -10.33 -64.45 -30.39
N ARG A 411 -11.29 -63.53 -30.54
CA ARG A 411 -11.52 -62.72 -31.75
C ARG A 411 -12.00 -61.33 -31.37
#